data_AF-A0A6P1FBB2-F1
#
_entry.id   AF-A0A6P1FBB2-F1
#
_cell.length_a   1.000
_cell.length_b   1.000
_cell.length_c   1.000
_cell.angle_alpha   90.00
_cell.angle_beta   90.00
_cell.angle_gamma   90.00
#
_symmetry.space_group_name_H-M   'P 1'
#
loop_
_entity.id
_entity.type
_entity.pdbx_description
1 polymer ?
#
loop_
_entity_poly.entity_id
_entity_poly.type
_entity_poly.pdbx_seq_one_letter_code
_entity_poly.pdbx_strand_id
1 'polypeptide(L)'
;MNLRRITLGLCSIALGALLAAGITADPASAEVAPPGTISGTVTAPADVPGEHRYYIAAWDLGSTEFGFAQAAAGTELVLGRGETATYTLKEDPESGNYFGEGTWKVRVLASPVAGGTPEIGDEYWKDADRFSTATNATVPAGRGLTGVDFSPSAYAFTSTRIAGDDRYGTSVASTQVFAPGIPVLYIASGEKWADALSAGPAATHQYGALLLTDPDALPSAVALEIKRLAPVRTIVVGSDLTVSDAVYEEIDAIVGEITRVGGTDRYDTSRKVISGAYRFSSSHFYEVHLATGNNFPDALSIAGASARIGGPVLLVDGAEQGLDDKTRDILTQMHPYHAYVLGETPSISAGIEDDLVSSGLVDSAERIGGRDRYETSRLINEEWPAWQLEDTTYLATGEDFADALSGATAAAFEHSSVSLSRPDCVPAATVASLKSASIDTVKVLGSERTLSRTAGSITPC
;
A
#
# COMPACT_ATOMS: atom_id res chain seq x y z
N MET A 1 29.45 -91.66 19.26
CA MET A 1 30.53 -91.62 18.25
C MET A 1 31.01 -90.18 18.16
N ASN A 2 31.91 -89.68 19.01
CA ASN A 2 33.31 -90.02 19.25
C ASN A 2 34.24 -89.78 18.05
N LEU A 3 35.24 -88.89 18.30
CA LEU A 3 36.52 -88.66 17.59
C LEU A 3 36.44 -87.74 16.35
N ARG A 4 37.29 -86.73 16.13
CA ARG A 4 38.69 -86.52 16.57
C ARG A 4 39.11 -85.03 16.44
N ARG A 5 39.94 -84.57 17.38
CA ARG A 5 40.79 -83.37 17.31
C ARG A 5 41.92 -83.57 16.29
N ILE A 6 42.35 -82.50 15.62
CA ILE A 6 43.75 -82.27 15.23
C ILE A 6 44.11 -80.82 15.57
N THR A 7 45.24 -80.67 16.25
CA THR A 7 45.87 -79.42 16.69
C THR A 7 47.18 -79.24 15.92
N LEU A 8 47.68 -77.99 15.91
CA LEU A 8 49.06 -77.51 15.75
C LEU A 8 49.49 -76.97 14.37
N GLY A 9 50.02 -75.74 14.42
CA GLY A 9 50.81 -75.12 13.36
C GLY A 9 50.99 -73.61 13.53
N LEU A 10 51.51 -73.15 14.69
CA LEU A 10 52.01 -71.78 14.85
C LEU A 10 53.34 -71.63 14.09
N CYS A 11 53.44 -70.65 13.19
CA CYS A 11 54.71 -70.08 12.75
C CYS A 11 54.56 -68.56 12.64
N SER A 12 55.32 -67.86 13.47
CA SER A 12 55.44 -66.40 13.55
C SER A 12 56.18 -65.84 12.32
N ILE A 13 55.92 -64.56 11.97
CA ILE A 13 56.92 -63.46 11.90
C ILE A 13 56.33 -62.20 11.21
N ALA A 14 56.56 -61.06 11.88
CA ALA A 14 56.69 -59.66 11.40
C ALA A 14 55.51 -58.86 10.83
N LEU A 15 54.93 -58.04 11.72
CA LEU A 15 54.95 -56.57 11.71
C LEU A 15 54.84 -55.81 10.35
N GLY A 16 53.67 -55.22 10.12
CA GLY A 16 53.47 -54.09 9.20
C GLY A 16 52.22 -53.33 9.63
N ALA A 17 52.41 -52.18 10.30
CA ALA A 17 51.34 -51.32 10.79
C ALA A 17 50.68 -50.55 9.63
N LEU A 18 49.34 -50.50 9.62
CA LEU A 18 48.58 -49.44 8.95
C LEU A 18 47.46 -49.00 9.92
N LEU A 19 47.64 -47.83 10.53
CA LEU A 19 46.58 -47.18 11.31
C LEU A 19 45.49 -46.70 10.34
N ALA A 20 44.29 -47.25 10.46
CA ALA A 20 43.07 -46.59 9.99
C ALA A 20 42.41 -45.93 11.21
N ALA A 21 42.58 -44.61 11.34
CA ALA A 21 41.85 -43.81 12.30
C ALA A 21 40.40 -43.69 11.81
N GLY A 22 39.52 -44.54 12.33
CA GLY A 22 38.08 -44.34 12.23
C GLY A 22 37.66 -43.24 13.20
N ILE A 23 37.44 -42.03 12.68
CA ILE A 23 36.71 -40.98 13.40
C ILE A 23 35.24 -41.40 13.34
N THR A 24 34.71 -41.93 14.43
CA THR A 24 33.27 -42.04 14.63
C THR A 24 32.75 -40.62 14.85
N ALA A 25 32.02 -40.09 13.88
CA ALA A 25 31.28 -38.84 14.03
C ALA A 25 30.25 -39.02 15.16
N ASP A 26 30.36 -38.16 16.17
CA ASP A 26 29.39 -37.96 17.23
C ASP A 26 28.05 -37.55 16.59
N PRO A 27 26.89 -38.14 16.92
CA PRO A 27 25.61 -37.65 16.41
C PRO A 27 25.41 -36.22 16.90
N ALA A 28 25.37 -35.29 15.94
CA ALA A 28 25.09 -33.87 16.07
C ALA A 28 24.36 -33.51 17.37
N SER A 29 25.09 -32.93 18.33
CA SER A 29 24.48 -32.00 19.27
C SER A 29 23.82 -30.93 18.43
N ALA A 30 22.48 -30.91 18.37
CA ALA A 30 21.76 -29.78 17.83
C ALA A 30 22.28 -28.54 18.56
N GLU A 31 23.02 -27.69 17.85
CA GLU A 31 23.60 -26.49 18.40
C GLU A 31 22.45 -25.67 18.97
N VAL A 32 22.35 -25.59 20.30
CA VAL A 32 21.30 -24.80 20.94
C VAL A 32 21.61 -23.35 20.59
N ALA A 33 20.77 -22.74 19.75
CA ALA A 33 20.97 -21.35 19.37
C ALA A 33 21.13 -20.47 20.62
N PRO A 34 22.03 -19.47 20.58
CA PRO A 34 22.27 -18.60 21.72
C PRO A 34 20.95 -18.00 22.25
N PRO A 35 20.82 -17.81 23.57
CA PRO A 35 19.63 -17.17 24.14
C PRO A 35 19.31 -15.84 23.44
N GLY A 36 18.03 -15.62 23.12
CA GLY A 36 17.60 -14.36 22.50
C GLY A 36 17.91 -14.22 21.00
N THR A 37 18.29 -15.30 20.31
CA THR A 37 18.54 -15.26 18.85
C THR A 37 17.48 -15.99 18.03
N ILE A 38 17.35 -15.63 16.76
CA ILE A 38 16.63 -16.40 15.74
C ILE A 38 17.62 -16.81 14.65
N SER A 39 17.69 -18.09 14.33
CA SER A 39 18.60 -18.64 13.31
C SER A 39 17.88 -19.56 12.34
N GLY A 40 18.39 -19.64 11.13
CA GLY A 40 17.91 -20.52 10.08
C GLY A 40 18.74 -20.37 8.82
N THR A 41 18.17 -20.75 7.70
CA THR A 41 18.80 -20.71 6.38
C THR A 41 17.98 -19.89 5.39
N VAL A 42 18.66 -19.32 4.40
CA VAL A 42 18.03 -18.77 3.21
C VAL A 42 18.56 -19.55 2.01
N THR A 43 17.66 -20.13 1.22
CA THR A 43 17.98 -20.77 -0.06
C THR A 43 17.57 -19.84 -1.19
N ALA A 44 18.55 -19.34 -1.95
CA ALA A 44 18.31 -18.49 -3.12
C ALA A 44 17.55 -19.26 -4.22
N PRO A 45 16.60 -18.63 -4.92
CA PRO A 45 15.85 -19.28 -5.98
C PRO A 45 16.80 -19.75 -7.10
N ALA A 46 16.58 -20.98 -7.55
CA ALA A 46 17.40 -21.60 -8.57
C ALA A 46 17.00 -21.18 -9.99
N ASP A 47 16.03 -20.30 -10.19
CA ASP A 47 15.57 -19.80 -11.49
C ASP A 47 15.89 -18.32 -11.71
N VAL A 48 16.27 -17.57 -10.66
CA VAL A 48 16.75 -16.19 -10.77
C VAL A 48 18.27 -16.18 -10.97
N PRO A 49 18.80 -15.60 -12.06
CA PRO A 49 20.24 -15.57 -12.32
C PRO A 49 20.95 -14.52 -11.46
N GLY A 50 22.27 -14.68 -11.31
CA GLY A 50 23.13 -13.71 -10.64
C GLY A 50 23.27 -13.90 -9.13
N GLU A 51 23.97 -12.96 -8.50
CA GLU A 51 24.09 -12.85 -7.06
C GLU A 51 23.12 -11.79 -6.56
N HIS A 52 22.42 -12.09 -5.47
CA HIS A 52 21.44 -11.20 -4.88
C HIS A 52 21.77 -10.96 -3.41
N ARG A 53 21.51 -9.74 -2.95
CA ARG A 53 21.59 -9.38 -1.53
C ARG A 53 20.21 -9.60 -0.91
N TYR A 54 20.19 -10.30 0.21
CA TYR A 54 19.01 -10.59 1.01
C TYR A 54 19.13 -9.85 2.32
N TYR A 55 18.05 -9.20 2.75
CA TYR A 55 17.91 -8.66 4.09
C TYR A 55 16.89 -9.52 4.84
N ILE A 56 17.32 -10.07 5.98
CA ILE A 56 16.48 -10.86 6.87
C ILE A 56 16.26 -10.04 8.12
N ALA A 57 15.01 -9.84 8.52
CA ALA A 57 14.66 -9.01 9.67
C ALA A 57 13.54 -9.60 10.51
N ALA A 58 13.63 -9.39 11.81
CA ALA A 58 12.58 -9.66 12.78
C ALA A 58 11.85 -8.35 13.13
N TRP A 59 10.53 -8.38 13.08
CA TRP A 59 9.66 -7.23 13.29
C TRP A 59 8.87 -7.40 14.59
N ASP A 60 8.83 -6.35 15.39
CA ASP A 60 8.06 -6.30 16.63
C ASP A 60 6.56 -6.17 16.35
N LEU A 61 5.74 -6.85 17.16
CA LEU A 61 4.28 -6.74 17.19
C LEU A 61 3.80 -5.65 18.17
N GLY A 62 4.72 -4.83 18.71
CA GLY A 62 4.47 -3.76 19.66
C GLY A 62 3.14 -3.05 19.42
N SER A 63 2.19 -3.28 20.33
CA SER A 63 0.78 -2.88 20.23
C SER A 63 0.61 -1.42 19.84
N THR A 64 0.33 -1.14 18.57
CA THR A 64 -0.28 0.14 18.19
C THR A 64 -1.07 -0.07 16.92
N GLU A 65 -2.35 0.26 16.97
CA GLU A 65 -3.21 0.48 15.80
C GLU A 65 -2.64 1.54 14.82
N PHE A 66 -1.50 2.16 15.12
CA PHE A 66 -0.89 3.26 14.34
C PHE A 66 0.65 3.33 14.41
N GLY A 67 1.37 2.26 14.74
CA GLY A 67 2.84 2.28 14.85
C GLY A 67 3.53 1.86 13.56
N PHE A 68 4.50 2.66 13.11
CA PHE A 68 5.49 2.22 12.12
C PHE A 68 6.14 0.94 12.65
N ALA A 69 5.91 -0.19 11.98
CA ALA A 69 6.61 -1.42 12.31
C ALA A 69 8.11 -1.16 12.14
N GLN A 70 8.91 -1.45 13.16
CA GLN A 70 10.36 -1.31 13.06
C GLN A 70 10.99 -2.68 13.14
N ALA A 71 12.00 -2.90 12.30
CA ALA A 71 12.85 -4.08 12.41
C ALA A 71 13.63 -3.98 13.74
N ALA A 72 13.42 -4.97 14.60
CA ALA A 72 14.08 -5.09 15.90
C ALA A 72 15.49 -5.68 15.79
N ALA A 73 15.70 -6.54 14.78
CA ALA A 73 17.00 -7.06 14.41
C ALA A 73 17.01 -7.38 12.92
N GLY A 74 18.18 -7.24 12.28
CA GLY A 74 18.35 -7.59 10.87
C GLY A 74 19.77 -8.05 10.55
N THR A 75 19.91 -8.79 9.46
CA THR A 75 21.20 -9.19 8.89
C THR A 75 21.10 -9.28 7.38
N GLU A 76 22.24 -9.16 6.71
CA GLU A 76 22.32 -9.33 5.26
C GLU A 76 23.09 -10.58 4.86
N LEU A 77 22.71 -11.16 3.72
CA LEU A 77 23.43 -12.23 3.03
C LEU A 77 23.59 -11.85 1.56
N VAL A 78 24.63 -12.37 0.92
CA VAL A 78 24.76 -12.35 -0.55
C VAL A 78 24.83 -13.80 -0.99
N LEU A 79 23.91 -14.19 -1.88
CA LEU A 79 23.82 -15.56 -2.37
C LEU A 79 23.73 -15.57 -3.89
N GLY A 80 24.49 -16.47 -4.51
CA GLY A 80 24.31 -16.86 -5.89
C GLY A 80 23.11 -17.79 -6.06
N ARG A 81 22.71 -17.99 -7.32
CA ARG A 81 21.62 -18.87 -7.74
C ARG A 81 21.68 -20.26 -7.07
N GLY A 82 20.61 -20.63 -6.35
CA GLY A 82 20.47 -21.94 -5.70
C GLY A 82 21.36 -22.16 -4.48
N GLU A 83 22.14 -21.16 -4.06
CA GLU A 83 22.99 -21.24 -2.88
C GLU A 83 22.14 -21.19 -1.60
N THR A 84 22.64 -21.81 -0.54
CA THR A 84 22.03 -21.77 0.79
C THR A 84 23.05 -21.29 1.79
N ALA A 85 22.67 -20.32 2.63
CA ALA A 85 23.50 -19.87 3.74
C ALA A 85 22.70 -19.77 5.03
N THR A 86 23.39 -19.96 6.14
CA THR A 86 22.84 -19.76 7.49
C THR A 86 22.88 -18.29 7.88
N TYR A 87 21.88 -17.83 8.62
CA TYR A 87 21.88 -16.51 9.25
C TYR A 87 21.56 -16.61 10.75
N THR A 88 21.85 -15.54 11.49
CA THR A 88 21.42 -15.41 12.89
C THR A 88 21.11 -13.96 13.19
N LEU A 89 19.86 -13.71 13.59
CA LEU A 89 19.40 -12.45 14.16
C LEU A 89 19.71 -12.44 15.65
N LYS A 90 20.22 -11.31 16.13
CA LYS A 90 20.58 -11.06 17.52
C LYS A 90 20.36 -9.58 17.81
N GLU A 91 20.28 -9.25 19.09
CA GLU A 91 20.16 -7.86 19.53
C GLU A 91 21.35 -7.05 18.99
N ASP A 92 21.04 -5.89 18.42
CA ASP A 92 22.03 -4.88 18.05
C ASP A 92 22.00 -3.76 19.09
N PRO A 93 23.00 -3.68 20.00
CA PRO A 93 23.05 -2.67 21.04
C PRO A 93 23.11 -1.23 20.50
N GLU A 94 23.52 -1.04 19.25
CA GLU A 94 23.63 0.28 18.62
C GLU A 94 22.29 0.74 18.02
N SER A 95 21.37 -0.20 17.73
CA SER A 95 20.07 0.11 17.11
C SER A 95 19.11 0.84 18.05
N GLY A 96 19.29 0.69 19.37
CA GLY A 96 18.35 1.17 20.38
C GLY A 96 17.03 0.37 20.44
N ASN A 97 16.85 -0.63 19.58
CA ASN A 97 15.69 -1.51 19.53
C ASN A 97 15.95 -2.78 20.34
N TYR A 98 14.97 -3.18 21.15
CA TYR A 98 15.05 -4.45 21.86
C TYR A 98 14.81 -5.61 20.88
N PHE A 99 15.67 -6.63 20.93
CA PHE A 99 15.41 -7.92 20.30
C PHE A 99 15.88 -9.05 21.22
N GLY A 100 15.05 -10.06 21.40
CA GLY A 100 15.32 -11.14 22.34
C GLY A 100 14.12 -12.05 22.56
N GLU A 101 13.91 -12.42 23.82
CA GLU A 101 12.72 -13.18 24.22
C GLU A 101 11.44 -12.44 23.82
N GLY A 102 10.53 -13.12 23.14
CA GLY A 102 9.33 -12.49 22.62
C GLY A 102 8.76 -13.19 21.41
N THR A 103 7.79 -12.53 20.78
CA THR A 103 7.17 -13.02 19.54
C THR A 103 7.41 -12.03 18.43
N TRP A 104 7.93 -12.53 17.32
CA TRP A 104 8.37 -11.74 16.19
C TRP A 104 7.72 -12.25 14.90
N LYS A 105 7.61 -11.40 13.89
CA LYS A 105 7.45 -11.85 12.50
C LYS A 105 8.81 -11.74 11.82
N VAL A 106 9.25 -12.80 11.14
CA VAL A 106 10.54 -12.79 10.44
C VAL A 106 10.27 -12.78 8.95
N ARG A 107 10.93 -11.88 8.24
CA ARG A 107 10.81 -11.67 6.80
C ARG A 107 12.19 -11.73 6.16
N VAL A 108 12.28 -12.32 4.99
CA VAL A 108 13.40 -12.12 4.05
C VAL A 108 12.92 -11.32 2.85
N LEU A 109 13.73 -10.41 2.34
CA LEU A 109 13.50 -9.73 1.08
C LEU A 109 14.80 -9.47 0.32
N ALA A 110 14.71 -9.33 -1.00
CA ALA A 110 15.83 -8.83 -1.77
C ALA A 110 16.07 -7.34 -1.49
N SER A 111 17.32 -6.99 -1.19
CA SER A 111 17.77 -5.63 -0.91
C SER A 111 18.81 -5.22 -1.96
N PRO A 112 18.39 -4.87 -3.19
CA PRO A 112 19.34 -4.48 -4.23
C PRO A 112 20.12 -3.22 -3.81
N VAL A 113 21.32 -3.05 -4.36
CA VAL A 113 22.07 -1.78 -4.21
C VAL A 113 21.22 -0.61 -4.69
N ALA A 114 21.40 0.58 -4.09
CA ALA A 114 20.58 1.76 -4.34
C ALA A 114 20.31 1.99 -5.85
N GLY A 115 19.03 2.02 -6.23
CA GLY A 115 18.56 2.17 -7.60
C GLY A 115 18.28 0.87 -8.36
N GLY A 116 18.56 -0.31 -7.77
CA GLY A 116 18.16 -1.60 -8.33
C GLY A 116 16.72 -1.97 -8.00
N THR A 117 16.08 -2.74 -8.88
CA THR A 117 14.74 -3.30 -8.67
C THR A 117 14.87 -4.76 -8.21
N PRO A 118 14.17 -5.20 -7.15
CA PRO A 118 14.27 -6.58 -6.70
C PRO A 118 13.72 -7.56 -7.74
N GLU A 119 14.48 -8.62 -8.00
CA GLU A 119 14.09 -9.74 -8.89
C GLU A 119 13.50 -10.92 -8.12
N ILE A 120 13.59 -10.89 -6.79
CA ILE A 120 13.15 -11.93 -5.86
C ILE A 120 12.12 -11.29 -4.93
N GLY A 121 11.00 -11.99 -4.74
CA GLY A 121 9.93 -11.57 -3.84
C GLY A 121 10.37 -11.68 -2.38
N ASP A 122 9.65 -11.03 -1.49
CA ASP A 122 9.81 -11.26 -0.07
C ASP A 122 9.06 -12.53 0.38
N GLU A 123 9.42 -13.01 1.56
CA GLU A 123 8.79 -14.16 2.19
C GLU A 123 8.78 -13.95 3.70
N TYR A 124 7.64 -14.17 4.33
CA TYR A 124 7.52 -14.30 5.77
C TYR A 124 7.62 -15.77 6.20
N TRP A 125 8.14 -16.00 7.40
CA TRP A 125 8.45 -17.35 7.85
C TRP A 125 7.26 -18.32 7.73
N LYS A 126 7.55 -19.52 7.21
CA LYS A 126 6.61 -20.56 6.78
C LYS A 126 5.83 -20.21 5.52
N ASP A 127 6.54 -19.77 4.48
CA ASP A 127 6.00 -19.55 3.13
C ASP A 127 4.80 -18.58 3.10
N ALA A 128 4.75 -17.64 4.05
CA ALA A 128 3.69 -16.65 4.10
C ALA A 128 4.04 -15.47 3.21
N ASP A 129 3.08 -15.04 2.41
CA ASP A 129 3.18 -13.93 1.46
C ASP A 129 3.02 -12.57 2.16
N ARG A 130 2.22 -12.50 3.23
CA ARG A 130 1.89 -11.23 3.89
C ARG A 130 2.11 -11.24 5.39
N PHE A 131 2.26 -10.06 5.95
CA PHE A 131 2.42 -9.88 7.39
C PHE A 131 1.23 -10.43 8.19
N SER A 132 0.00 -10.27 7.69
CA SER A 132 -1.24 -10.69 8.35
C SER A 132 -1.39 -12.22 8.43
N THR A 133 -0.82 -12.96 7.47
CA THR A 133 -0.85 -14.43 7.40
C THR A 133 0.43 -15.07 7.96
N ALA A 134 1.49 -14.27 8.16
CA ALA A 134 2.80 -14.72 8.65
C ALA A 134 2.71 -15.54 9.94
N THR A 135 3.58 -16.54 10.09
CA THR A 135 3.68 -17.27 11.36
C THR A 135 4.50 -16.51 12.39
N ASN A 136 4.05 -16.52 13.64
CA ASN A 136 4.78 -15.97 14.78
C ASN A 136 6.03 -16.83 15.12
N ALA A 137 7.20 -16.20 15.12
CA ALA A 137 8.46 -16.76 15.62
C ALA A 137 8.63 -16.40 17.10
N THR A 138 8.41 -17.37 17.98
CA THR A 138 8.51 -17.16 19.43
C THR A 138 9.90 -17.56 19.94
N VAL A 139 10.68 -16.57 20.39
CA VAL A 139 11.97 -16.77 21.05
C VAL A 139 11.71 -17.02 22.54
N PRO A 140 12.04 -18.20 23.07
CA PRO A 140 11.73 -18.55 24.46
C PRO A 140 12.77 -18.00 25.44
N ALA A 141 12.39 -17.86 26.72
CA ALA A 141 13.32 -17.53 27.79
C ALA A 141 14.56 -18.45 27.80
N GLY A 142 15.74 -17.84 27.80
CA GLY A 142 17.02 -18.53 27.98
C GLY A 142 17.47 -19.44 26.83
N ARG A 143 16.83 -19.39 25.65
CA ARG A 143 17.26 -20.15 24.45
C ARG A 143 16.97 -19.37 23.15
N GLY A 144 17.69 -19.69 22.08
CA GLY A 144 17.39 -19.20 20.75
C GLY A 144 16.34 -20.05 20.03
N LEU A 145 15.75 -19.50 18.98
CA LEU A 145 14.89 -20.18 18.03
C LEU A 145 15.71 -20.60 16.79
N THR A 146 15.59 -21.84 16.35
CA THR A 146 16.19 -22.37 15.12
C THR A 146 15.12 -22.87 14.15
N GLY A 147 15.52 -23.15 12.89
CA GLY A 147 14.61 -23.64 11.86
C GLY A 147 13.68 -22.55 11.30
N VAL A 148 14.13 -21.30 11.38
CA VAL A 148 13.49 -20.18 10.68
C VAL A 148 14.08 -20.11 9.28
N ASP A 149 13.71 -21.08 8.45
CA ASP A 149 14.25 -21.22 7.10
C ASP A 149 13.37 -20.49 6.08
N PHE A 150 13.99 -20.02 5.00
CA PHE A 150 13.35 -19.31 3.89
C PHE A 150 13.80 -19.86 2.54
N SER A 151 12.92 -19.83 1.55
CA SER A 151 13.19 -20.21 0.17
C SER A 151 12.43 -19.27 -0.79
N PRO A 152 12.77 -17.96 -0.81
CA PRO A 152 12.01 -16.97 -1.55
C PRO A 152 12.03 -17.25 -3.05
N SER A 153 10.94 -16.90 -3.73
CA SER A 153 10.79 -17.12 -5.17
C SER A 153 11.15 -15.89 -6.00
N ALA A 154 11.23 -16.05 -7.32
CA ALA A 154 11.23 -14.92 -8.23
C ALA A 154 10.07 -13.96 -7.93
N TYR A 155 10.32 -12.66 -8.08
CA TYR A 155 9.32 -11.62 -7.81
C TYR A 155 8.14 -11.79 -8.76
N ALA A 156 6.94 -11.96 -8.19
CA ALA A 156 5.71 -12.10 -8.94
C ALA A 156 4.61 -11.24 -8.32
N PHE A 157 3.77 -10.66 -9.17
CA PHE A 157 2.57 -9.97 -8.70
C PHE A 157 1.40 -10.95 -8.60
N THR A 158 0.62 -10.83 -7.54
CA THR A 158 -0.72 -11.42 -7.44
C THR A 158 -1.75 -10.33 -7.62
N SER A 159 -2.74 -10.55 -8.48
CA SER A 159 -3.79 -9.57 -8.72
C SER A 159 -5.20 -10.11 -8.56
N THR A 160 -6.08 -9.27 -8.04
CA THR A 160 -7.51 -9.52 -7.91
C THR A 160 -8.28 -8.36 -8.51
N ARG A 161 -9.33 -8.64 -9.28
CA ARG A 161 -10.11 -7.60 -9.95
C ARG A 161 -11.35 -7.23 -9.14
N ILE A 162 -11.57 -5.93 -9.00
CA ILE A 162 -12.77 -5.32 -8.42
C ILE A 162 -13.49 -4.63 -9.57
N ALA A 163 -14.60 -5.21 -10.03
CA ALA A 163 -15.35 -4.70 -11.17
C ALA A 163 -16.82 -5.10 -11.08
N GLY A 164 -17.69 -4.23 -11.61
CA GLY A 164 -19.06 -4.57 -11.96
C GLY A 164 -19.30 -4.51 -13.47
N ASP A 165 -20.57 -4.63 -13.86
CA ASP A 165 -20.98 -4.57 -15.27
C ASP A 165 -20.74 -3.19 -15.89
N ASP A 166 -20.81 -2.14 -15.07
CA ASP A 166 -20.59 -0.73 -15.37
C ASP A 166 -19.87 -0.01 -14.21
N ARG A 167 -19.70 1.30 -14.33
CA ARG A 167 -19.02 2.14 -13.32
C ARG A 167 -19.73 2.15 -11.96
N TYR A 168 -21.05 2.00 -11.95
CA TYR A 168 -21.84 1.96 -10.71
C TYR A 168 -21.66 0.61 -10.03
N GLY A 169 -21.64 -0.48 -10.82
CA GLY A 169 -21.30 -1.81 -10.34
C GLY A 169 -19.87 -1.90 -9.80
N THR A 170 -18.88 -1.31 -10.47
CA THR A 170 -17.52 -1.22 -9.91
C THR A 170 -17.52 -0.40 -8.64
N SER A 171 -18.26 0.70 -8.58
CA SER A 171 -18.36 1.50 -7.36
C SER A 171 -18.94 0.73 -6.18
N VAL A 172 -19.97 -0.10 -6.41
CA VAL A 172 -20.55 -1.01 -5.40
C VAL A 172 -19.56 -2.13 -5.02
N ALA A 173 -18.78 -2.64 -5.97
CA ALA A 173 -17.78 -3.67 -5.70
C ALA A 173 -16.63 -3.12 -4.83
N SER A 174 -16.20 -1.88 -5.08
CA SER A 174 -15.15 -1.20 -4.30
C SER A 174 -15.56 -1.00 -2.84
N THR A 175 -16.85 -0.82 -2.55
CA THR A 175 -17.33 -0.62 -1.17
C THR A 175 -17.48 -1.90 -0.35
N GLN A 176 -17.22 -3.08 -0.91
CA GLN A 176 -17.39 -4.35 -0.19
C GLN A 176 -16.37 -4.57 0.95
N VAL A 177 -15.29 -3.78 0.99
CA VAL A 177 -14.35 -3.77 2.12
C VAL A 177 -14.95 -3.17 3.40
N PHE A 178 -16.01 -2.36 3.26
CA PHE A 178 -16.66 -1.71 4.39
C PHE A 178 -17.77 -2.60 4.98
N ALA A 179 -17.73 -2.76 6.31
CA ALA A 179 -18.81 -3.35 7.08
C ALA A 179 -20.03 -2.40 7.15
N PRO A 180 -21.26 -2.91 7.34
CA PRO A 180 -22.43 -2.08 7.62
C PRO A 180 -22.24 -1.17 8.83
N GLY A 181 -22.87 0.02 8.81
CA GLY A 181 -22.80 1.01 9.87
C GLY A 181 -21.68 2.04 9.69
N ILE A 182 -21.31 2.37 8.44
CA ILE A 182 -20.23 3.33 8.20
C ILE A 182 -20.58 4.73 8.74
N PRO A 183 -19.62 5.52 9.25
CA PRO A 183 -19.88 6.84 9.81
C PRO A 183 -20.49 7.82 8.81
N VAL A 184 -20.06 7.77 7.55
CA VAL A 184 -20.57 8.63 6.49
C VAL A 184 -20.46 7.96 5.12
N LEU A 185 -21.47 8.18 4.27
CA LEU A 185 -21.46 7.84 2.86
C LEU A 185 -21.49 9.13 2.03
N TYR A 186 -20.50 9.32 1.19
CA TYR A 186 -20.53 10.33 0.14
C TYR A 186 -21.09 9.68 -1.13
N ILE A 187 -22.01 10.36 -1.80
CA ILE A 187 -22.58 9.93 -3.07
C ILE A 187 -22.35 11.04 -4.08
N ALA A 188 -21.69 10.71 -5.20
CA ALA A 188 -21.41 11.67 -6.26
C ALA A 188 -21.84 11.12 -7.62
N SER A 189 -21.90 12.00 -8.62
CA SER A 189 -22.18 11.60 -9.99
C SER A 189 -21.05 10.73 -10.56
N GLY A 190 -21.41 9.59 -11.14
CA GLY A 190 -20.50 8.78 -11.93
C GLY A 190 -20.18 9.36 -13.31
N GLU A 191 -20.85 10.44 -13.73
CA GLU A 191 -20.67 11.07 -15.05
C GLU A 191 -19.93 12.42 -14.97
N LYS A 192 -19.94 13.07 -13.80
CA LYS A 192 -19.29 14.37 -13.56
C LYS A 192 -18.27 14.28 -12.44
N TRP A 193 -17.01 14.08 -12.83
CA TRP A 193 -15.90 13.79 -11.92
C TRP A 193 -15.50 14.93 -10.97
N ALA A 194 -15.61 16.18 -11.40
CA ALA A 194 -14.97 17.30 -10.72
C ALA A 194 -15.48 17.52 -9.28
N ASP A 195 -16.79 17.36 -9.06
CA ASP A 195 -17.40 17.46 -7.74
C ASP A 195 -16.95 16.31 -6.82
N ALA A 196 -16.60 15.15 -7.40
CA ALA A 196 -16.26 13.95 -6.65
C ALA A 196 -14.78 13.86 -6.24
N LEU A 197 -13.86 14.56 -6.94
CA LEU A 197 -12.42 14.50 -6.65
C LEU A 197 -12.08 14.91 -5.21
N SER A 198 -12.81 15.88 -4.66
CA SER A 198 -12.67 16.31 -3.26
C SER A 198 -13.50 15.46 -2.28
N ALA A 199 -14.52 14.74 -2.78
CA ALA A 199 -15.40 13.92 -1.97
C ALA A 199 -14.72 12.65 -1.45
N GLY A 200 -13.85 12.02 -2.25
CA GLY A 200 -13.09 10.84 -1.83
C GLY A 200 -12.23 11.11 -0.59
N PRO A 201 -11.29 12.07 -0.63
CA PRO A 201 -10.50 12.47 0.53
C PRO A 201 -11.34 12.89 1.74
N ALA A 202 -12.45 13.60 1.52
CA ALA A 202 -13.38 13.99 2.60
C ALA A 202 -14.09 12.78 3.23
N ALA A 203 -14.53 11.81 2.42
CA ALA A 203 -15.13 10.56 2.90
C ALA A 203 -14.12 9.78 3.74
N THR A 204 -12.92 9.62 3.21
CA THR A 204 -11.81 8.92 3.87
C THR A 204 -11.44 9.57 5.21
N HIS A 205 -11.32 10.91 5.26
CA HIS A 205 -11.04 11.66 6.50
C HIS A 205 -12.08 11.40 7.59
N GLN A 206 -13.31 11.08 7.20
CA GLN A 206 -14.42 10.77 8.11
C GLN A 206 -14.64 9.26 8.27
N TYR A 207 -13.68 8.42 7.87
CA TYR A 207 -13.73 6.96 7.90
C TYR A 207 -14.93 6.38 7.13
N GLY A 208 -15.35 7.08 6.08
CA GLY A 208 -16.48 6.75 5.23
C GLY A 208 -16.10 6.22 3.86
N ALA A 209 -17.12 6.04 3.02
CA ALA A 209 -16.98 5.54 1.65
C ALA A 209 -17.51 6.56 0.63
N LEU A 210 -17.08 6.42 -0.63
CA LEU A 210 -17.61 7.13 -1.78
C LEU A 210 -18.32 6.15 -2.73
N LEU A 211 -19.57 6.44 -3.05
CA LEU A 211 -20.38 5.68 -4.01
C LEU A 211 -20.78 6.57 -5.19
N LEU A 212 -20.81 5.98 -6.38
CA LEU A 212 -21.23 6.69 -7.60
C LEU A 212 -22.67 6.36 -7.95
N THR A 213 -23.42 7.37 -8.39
CA THR A 213 -24.76 7.23 -8.95
C THR A 213 -24.86 7.87 -10.32
N ASP A 214 -25.80 7.39 -11.13
CA ASP A 214 -26.20 8.09 -12.34
C ASP A 214 -26.89 9.42 -11.97
N PRO A 215 -26.68 10.52 -12.74
CA PRO A 215 -27.25 11.83 -12.44
C PRO A 215 -28.78 11.84 -12.36
N ASP A 216 -29.46 11.03 -13.18
CA ASP A 216 -30.88 11.17 -13.48
C ASP A 216 -31.72 9.97 -13.00
N ALA A 217 -31.09 8.85 -12.64
CA ALA A 217 -31.80 7.69 -12.10
C ALA A 217 -30.92 6.91 -11.09
N LEU A 218 -31.43 6.59 -9.90
CA LEU A 218 -30.65 5.82 -8.92
C LEU A 218 -30.55 4.35 -9.38
N PRO A 219 -29.35 3.82 -9.71
CA PRO A 219 -29.26 2.43 -10.14
C PRO A 219 -29.65 1.49 -8.99
N SER A 220 -30.40 0.43 -9.29
CA SER A 220 -30.89 -0.50 -8.27
C SER A 220 -29.77 -1.13 -7.42
N ALA A 221 -28.60 -1.41 -8.01
CA ALA A 221 -27.43 -1.89 -7.30
C ALA A 221 -26.89 -0.87 -6.29
N VAL A 222 -26.86 0.41 -6.67
CA VAL A 222 -26.45 1.53 -5.80
C VAL A 222 -27.45 1.67 -4.65
N ALA A 223 -28.76 1.63 -4.92
CA ALA A 223 -29.79 1.66 -3.88
C ALA A 223 -29.67 0.51 -2.87
N LEU A 224 -29.34 -0.70 -3.33
CA LEU A 224 -29.11 -1.85 -2.45
C LEU A 224 -27.82 -1.69 -1.63
N GLU A 225 -26.77 -1.13 -2.22
CA GLU A 225 -25.52 -0.92 -1.52
C GLU A 225 -25.63 0.17 -0.44
N ILE A 226 -26.37 1.26 -0.71
CA ILE A 226 -26.70 2.26 0.31
C ILE A 226 -27.38 1.60 1.52
N LYS A 227 -28.34 0.69 1.28
CA LYS A 227 -29.01 -0.08 2.35
C LYS A 227 -28.05 -1.00 3.10
N ARG A 228 -27.13 -1.66 2.39
CA ARG A 228 -26.14 -2.57 2.98
C ARG A 228 -25.15 -1.82 3.87
N LEU A 229 -24.62 -0.70 3.38
CA LEU A 229 -23.66 0.14 4.10
C LEU A 229 -24.28 0.78 5.34
N ALA A 230 -25.61 0.99 5.34
CA ALA A 230 -26.36 1.54 6.47
C ALA A 230 -25.67 2.76 7.13
N PRO A 231 -25.37 3.82 6.35
CA PRO A 231 -24.54 4.92 6.82
C PRO A 231 -25.23 5.73 7.91
N VAL A 232 -24.45 6.22 8.88
CA VAL A 232 -24.96 7.13 9.93
C VAL A 232 -25.30 8.50 9.35
N ARG A 233 -24.54 8.95 8.35
CA ARG A 233 -24.77 10.20 7.61
C ARG A 233 -24.59 9.97 6.12
N THR A 234 -25.41 10.62 5.30
CA THR A 234 -25.27 10.57 3.84
C THR A 234 -25.14 11.97 3.27
N ILE A 235 -24.13 12.16 2.41
CA ILE A 235 -23.82 13.44 1.76
C ILE A 235 -23.87 13.24 0.26
N VAL A 236 -24.79 13.93 -0.41
CA VAL A 236 -24.85 13.99 -1.88
C VAL A 236 -24.01 15.16 -2.36
N VAL A 237 -22.94 14.88 -3.11
CA VAL A 237 -22.00 15.88 -3.60
C VAL A 237 -22.35 16.32 -5.01
N GLY A 238 -22.37 17.64 -5.21
CA GLY A 238 -22.80 18.30 -6.44
C GLY A 238 -24.17 18.97 -6.30
N SER A 239 -24.44 19.90 -7.22
CA SER A 239 -25.75 20.54 -7.33
C SER A 239 -26.82 19.56 -7.87
N ASP A 240 -28.06 20.04 -7.92
CA ASP A 240 -29.18 19.41 -8.62
C ASP A 240 -28.88 19.10 -10.10
N LEU A 241 -27.99 19.88 -10.73
CA LEU A 241 -27.52 19.62 -12.10
C LEU A 241 -26.57 18.42 -12.18
N THR A 242 -25.92 18.02 -11.09
CA THR A 242 -24.95 16.91 -11.06
C THR A 242 -25.58 15.62 -10.53
N VAL A 243 -26.45 15.73 -9.53
CA VAL A 243 -27.30 14.66 -9.03
C VAL A 243 -28.70 15.24 -8.89
N SER A 244 -29.62 14.81 -9.75
CA SER A 244 -30.98 15.36 -9.82
C SER A 244 -31.71 15.26 -8.48
N ASP A 245 -32.71 16.12 -8.30
CA ASP A 245 -33.56 16.08 -7.09
C ASP A 245 -34.34 14.77 -7.00
N ALA A 246 -34.70 14.14 -8.12
CA ALA A 246 -35.31 12.82 -8.13
C ALA A 246 -34.39 11.75 -7.50
N VAL A 247 -33.12 11.71 -7.91
CA VAL A 247 -32.13 10.79 -7.32
C VAL A 247 -31.89 11.11 -5.85
N TYR A 248 -31.84 12.38 -5.48
CA TYR A 248 -31.71 12.82 -4.08
C TYR A 248 -32.88 12.33 -3.22
N GLU A 249 -34.12 12.53 -3.67
CA GLU A 249 -35.33 12.07 -2.96
C GLU A 249 -35.37 10.54 -2.84
N GLU A 250 -34.93 9.81 -3.88
CA GLU A 250 -34.83 8.34 -3.81
C GLU A 250 -33.79 7.87 -2.79
N ILE A 251 -32.65 8.56 -2.67
CA ILE A 251 -31.64 8.27 -1.64
C ILE A 251 -32.19 8.61 -0.25
N ASP A 252 -32.83 9.76 -0.08
CA ASP A 252 -33.41 10.20 1.20
C ASP A 252 -34.45 9.19 1.71
N ALA A 253 -35.28 8.66 0.81
CA ALA A 253 -36.25 7.62 1.13
C ALA A 253 -35.63 6.30 1.65
N ILE A 254 -34.33 6.05 1.39
CA ILE A 254 -33.63 4.84 1.82
C ILE A 254 -33.03 5.00 3.22
N VAL A 255 -32.34 6.11 3.47
CA VAL A 255 -31.51 6.29 4.70
C VAL A 255 -32.06 7.33 5.66
N GLY A 256 -32.91 8.24 5.18
CA GLY A 256 -33.37 9.41 5.93
C GLY A 256 -32.28 10.45 6.14
N GLU A 257 -32.69 11.73 6.19
CA GLU A 257 -31.85 12.90 6.48
C GLU A 257 -30.49 12.89 5.77
N ILE A 258 -30.51 13.26 4.49
CA ILE A 258 -29.30 13.46 3.70
C ILE A 258 -28.98 14.95 3.53
N THR A 259 -27.71 15.26 3.27
CA THR A 259 -27.25 16.63 3.03
C THR A 259 -26.70 16.77 1.62
N ARG A 260 -27.17 17.77 0.87
CA ARG A 260 -26.55 18.16 -0.40
C ARG A 260 -25.38 19.13 -0.18
N VAL A 261 -24.23 18.86 -0.79
CA VAL A 261 -23.07 19.75 -0.81
C VAL A 261 -22.70 20.04 -2.26
N GLY A 262 -23.16 21.18 -2.78
CA GLY A 262 -22.92 21.59 -4.17
C GLY A 262 -22.56 23.07 -4.30
N GLY A 263 -21.62 23.37 -5.18
CA GLY A 263 -21.15 24.71 -5.50
C GLY A 263 -21.76 25.32 -6.76
N THR A 264 -21.43 26.59 -7.02
CA THR A 264 -21.67 27.22 -8.34
C THR A 264 -20.78 26.64 -9.43
N ASP A 265 -19.64 26.07 -9.04
CA ASP A 265 -18.65 25.41 -9.87
C ASP A 265 -17.88 24.37 -9.03
N ARG A 266 -16.99 23.62 -9.68
CA ARG A 266 -16.19 22.56 -9.06
C ARG A 266 -15.27 23.05 -7.93
N TYR A 267 -14.80 24.29 -7.99
CA TYR A 267 -13.92 24.88 -6.99
C TYR A 267 -14.74 25.29 -5.76
N ASP A 268 -15.92 25.86 -5.96
CA ASP A 268 -16.89 26.13 -4.90
C ASP A 268 -17.40 24.83 -4.25
N THR A 269 -17.69 23.78 -5.02
CA THR A 269 -18.02 22.46 -4.47
C THR A 269 -16.86 21.93 -3.61
N SER A 270 -15.63 21.95 -4.12
CA SER A 270 -14.45 21.50 -3.38
C SER A 270 -14.28 22.21 -2.04
N ARG A 271 -14.37 23.55 -2.03
CA ARG A 271 -14.30 24.35 -0.79
C ARG A 271 -15.41 24.00 0.19
N LYS A 272 -16.64 23.78 -0.29
CA LYS A 272 -17.78 23.39 0.57
C LYS A 272 -17.65 21.97 1.12
N VAL A 273 -17.16 21.03 0.31
CA VAL A 273 -16.86 19.67 0.76
C VAL A 273 -15.81 19.71 1.87
N ILE A 274 -14.71 20.43 1.68
CA ILE A 274 -13.69 20.59 2.71
C ILE A 274 -14.27 21.24 3.97
N SER A 275 -15.01 22.34 3.83
CA SER A 275 -15.59 23.05 4.98
C SER A 275 -16.60 22.21 5.78
N GLY A 276 -17.31 21.29 5.11
CA GLY A 276 -18.25 20.37 5.75
C GLY A 276 -17.58 19.11 6.32
N ALA A 277 -16.44 18.71 5.76
CA ALA A 277 -15.75 17.49 6.13
C ALA A 277 -14.74 17.68 7.26
N TYR A 278 -14.02 18.81 7.23
CA TYR A 278 -12.92 19.12 8.13
C TYR A 278 -13.36 20.18 9.13
N ARG A 279 -12.99 19.99 10.39
CA ARG A 279 -13.26 20.99 11.44
C ARG A 279 -12.13 22.00 11.50
N PHE A 280 -12.39 23.21 11.02
CA PHE A 280 -11.48 24.34 11.23
C PHE A 280 -11.54 24.74 12.71
N SER A 281 -10.50 24.36 13.46
CA SER A 281 -10.31 24.75 14.85
C SER A 281 -9.14 25.74 14.93
N SER A 282 -8.80 26.26 16.12
CA SER A 282 -7.59 27.08 16.30
C SER A 282 -6.27 26.32 16.06
N SER A 283 -6.33 25.03 15.74
CA SER A 283 -5.20 24.18 15.35
C SER A 283 -4.91 24.31 13.85
N HIS A 284 -3.63 24.43 13.51
CA HIS A 284 -3.14 24.50 12.14
C HIS A 284 -3.27 23.12 11.47
N PHE A 285 -3.58 23.11 10.17
CA PHE A 285 -3.43 21.91 9.35
C PHE A 285 -1.94 21.72 9.08
N TYR A 286 -1.46 20.47 9.09
CA TYR A 286 -0.07 20.23 8.73
C TYR A 286 0.16 20.55 7.24
N GLU A 287 -0.74 20.04 6.38
CA GLU A 287 -0.64 20.26 4.94
C GLU A 287 -2.01 20.33 4.23
N VAL A 288 -1.99 20.94 3.04
CA VAL A 288 -3.08 20.95 2.06
C VAL A 288 -2.55 20.52 0.69
N HIS A 289 -3.33 19.78 -0.07
CA HIS A 289 -2.97 19.32 -1.41
C HIS A 289 -3.79 20.09 -2.44
N LEU A 290 -3.10 20.84 -3.31
CA LEU A 290 -3.73 21.52 -4.43
C LEU A 290 -3.69 20.61 -5.65
N ALA A 291 -4.85 20.42 -6.27
CA ALA A 291 -4.96 19.77 -7.56
C ALA A 291 -5.76 20.65 -8.52
N THR A 292 -5.49 20.52 -9.82
CA THR A 292 -6.26 21.27 -10.82
C THR A 292 -7.69 20.72 -10.89
N GLY A 293 -8.68 21.60 -10.94
CA GLY A 293 -10.05 21.19 -11.24
C GLY A 293 -10.27 20.95 -12.74
N ASN A 294 -9.30 21.23 -13.61
CA ASN A 294 -9.43 21.11 -15.07
C ASN A 294 -9.13 19.68 -15.59
N ASN A 295 -8.57 18.82 -14.75
CA ASN A 295 -8.33 17.41 -15.03
C ASN A 295 -8.43 16.58 -13.73
N PHE A 296 -8.31 15.26 -13.79
CA PHE A 296 -8.53 14.36 -12.65
C PHE A 296 -7.32 13.56 -12.13
N PRO A 297 -6.31 13.15 -12.93
CA PRO A 297 -5.37 12.12 -12.49
C PRO A 297 -4.55 12.48 -11.25
N ASP A 298 -4.15 13.74 -11.11
CA ASP A 298 -3.31 14.22 -10.01
C ASP A 298 -4.09 14.15 -8.68
N ALA A 299 -5.34 14.62 -8.67
CA ALA A 299 -6.24 14.54 -7.52
C ALA A 299 -6.61 13.09 -7.15
N LEU A 300 -6.77 12.20 -8.14
CA LEU A 300 -7.08 10.80 -7.88
C LEU A 300 -5.90 10.04 -7.27
N SER A 301 -4.68 10.37 -7.67
CA SER A 301 -3.48 9.67 -7.20
C SER A 301 -3.24 9.87 -5.70
N ILE A 302 -3.55 11.06 -5.17
CA ILE A 302 -3.40 11.34 -3.74
C ILE A 302 -4.53 10.73 -2.89
N ALA A 303 -5.67 10.36 -3.51
CA ALA A 303 -6.86 9.95 -2.78
C ALA A 303 -6.64 8.68 -1.92
N GLY A 304 -5.82 7.72 -2.38
CA GLY A 304 -5.45 6.54 -1.57
C GLY A 304 -4.60 6.88 -0.35
N ALA A 305 -3.74 7.90 -0.45
CA ALA A 305 -2.90 8.34 0.67
C ALA A 305 -3.64 9.29 1.64
N SER A 306 -4.77 9.88 1.21
CA SER A 306 -5.52 10.88 2.00
C SER A 306 -5.93 10.42 3.41
N ALA A 307 -6.20 9.13 3.64
CA ALA A 307 -6.47 8.58 4.98
C ALA A 307 -5.29 8.74 5.94
N ARG A 308 -4.09 8.58 5.41
CA ARG A 308 -2.85 8.45 6.19
C ARG A 308 -2.24 9.83 6.44
N ILE A 309 -2.43 10.72 5.48
CA ILE A 309 -1.95 12.09 5.52
C ILE A 309 -2.90 13.00 6.32
N GLY A 310 -4.22 12.80 6.18
CA GLY A 310 -5.24 13.61 6.85
C GLY A 310 -5.42 15.03 6.28
N GLY A 311 -4.63 15.43 5.28
CA GLY A 311 -4.73 16.73 4.60
C GLY A 311 -5.85 16.78 3.55
N PRO A 312 -6.56 17.92 3.39
CA PRO A 312 -7.59 18.07 2.37
C PRO A 312 -7.00 18.17 0.96
N VAL A 313 -7.79 17.75 -0.03
CA VAL A 313 -7.53 17.98 -1.46
C VAL A 313 -8.40 19.12 -1.97
N LEU A 314 -7.78 20.27 -2.20
CA LEU A 314 -8.41 21.51 -2.63
C LEU A 314 -8.25 21.68 -4.15
N LEU A 315 -9.36 21.78 -4.85
CA LEU A 315 -9.34 22.05 -6.29
C LEU A 315 -9.16 23.54 -6.55
N VAL A 316 -8.23 23.88 -7.45
CA VAL A 316 -7.99 25.24 -7.93
C VAL A 316 -8.08 25.31 -9.44
N ASP A 317 -8.39 26.49 -9.98
CA ASP A 317 -8.26 26.74 -11.41
C ASP A 317 -6.79 26.92 -11.76
N GLY A 318 -6.12 25.79 -12.04
CA GLY A 318 -4.68 25.78 -12.22
C GLY A 318 -4.16 26.60 -13.41
N ALA A 319 -5.03 27.04 -14.33
CA ALA A 319 -4.64 27.91 -15.44
C ALA A 319 -4.46 29.38 -15.03
N GLU A 320 -5.03 29.78 -13.89
CA GLU A 320 -4.92 31.14 -13.36
C GLU A 320 -3.51 31.46 -12.90
N GLN A 321 -3.17 32.75 -12.84
CA GLN A 321 -1.82 33.22 -12.44
C GLN A 321 -1.68 33.46 -10.93
N GLY A 322 -2.70 33.14 -10.15
CA GLY A 322 -2.73 33.29 -8.69
C GLY A 322 -4.03 32.74 -8.11
N LEU A 323 -4.11 32.69 -6.79
CA LEU A 323 -5.26 32.19 -6.04
C LEU A 323 -6.42 33.19 -6.10
N ASP A 324 -7.63 32.68 -6.35
CA ASP A 324 -8.86 33.46 -6.19
C ASP A 324 -9.15 33.74 -4.71
N ASP A 325 -9.89 34.82 -4.42
CA ASP A 325 -10.18 35.28 -3.06
C ASP A 325 -10.85 34.19 -2.20
N LYS A 326 -11.77 33.40 -2.76
CA LYS A 326 -12.46 32.34 -1.98
C LYS A 326 -11.52 31.18 -1.65
N THR A 327 -10.53 30.92 -2.49
CA THR A 327 -9.45 29.95 -2.20
C THR A 327 -8.52 30.48 -1.11
N ARG A 328 -8.19 31.78 -1.11
CA ARG A 328 -7.45 32.41 0.00
C ARG A 328 -8.22 32.35 1.31
N ASP A 329 -9.54 32.58 1.27
CA ASP A 329 -10.39 32.56 2.46
C ASP A 329 -10.39 31.20 3.15
N ILE A 330 -10.47 30.10 2.39
CA ILE A 330 -10.44 28.75 2.99
C ILE A 330 -9.04 28.39 3.50
N LEU A 331 -7.98 28.76 2.77
CA LEU A 331 -6.61 28.55 3.23
C LEU A 331 -6.32 29.34 4.50
N THR A 332 -6.84 30.56 4.61
CA THR A 332 -6.76 31.37 5.83
C THR A 332 -7.50 30.70 6.98
N GLN A 333 -8.66 30.09 6.75
CA GLN A 333 -9.39 29.38 7.81
C GLN A 333 -8.69 28.08 8.25
N MET A 334 -8.05 27.37 7.31
CA MET A 334 -7.31 26.14 7.60
C MET A 334 -5.95 26.43 8.26
N HIS A 335 -5.29 27.55 7.95
CA HIS A 335 -3.92 27.84 8.36
C HIS A 335 -2.96 26.64 8.15
N PRO A 336 -2.81 26.11 6.92
CA PRO A 336 -1.88 25.01 6.67
C PRO A 336 -0.42 25.47 6.81
N TYR A 337 0.45 24.66 7.40
CA TYR A 337 1.90 24.95 7.41
C TYR A 337 2.53 24.76 6.03
N HIS A 338 2.10 23.72 5.31
CA HIS A 338 2.68 23.33 4.03
C HIS A 338 1.61 23.12 2.96
N ALA A 339 1.96 23.37 1.70
CA ALA A 339 1.11 23.06 0.55
C ALA A 339 1.84 22.18 -0.46
N TYR A 340 1.22 21.06 -0.83
CA TYR A 340 1.66 20.26 -1.97
C TYR A 340 0.88 20.67 -3.22
N VAL A 341 1.58 21.07 -4.28
CA VAL A 341 1.02 21.37 -5.59
C VAL A 341 1.16 20.12 -6.47
N LEU A 342 0.05 19.44 -6.72
CA LEU A 342 0.03 18.17 -7.46
C LEU A 342 -0.09 18.43 -8.97
N GLY A 343 0.90 17.92 -9.71
CA GLY A 343 1.04 18.11 -11.15
C GLY A 343 2.05 19.18 -11.52
N GLU A 344 2.51 19.11 -12.76
CA GLU A 344 3.46 20.08 -13.32
C GLU A 344 2.81 21.44 -13.62
N THR A 345 3.62 22.42 -14.00
CA THR A 345 3.18 23.78 -14.33
C THR A 345 2.02 23.90 -15.34
N PRO A 346 1.82 22.96 -16.30
CA PRO A 346 0.62 22.98 -17.16
C PRO A 346 -0.68 22.59 -16.42
N SER A 347 -0.60 21.85 -15.31
CA SER A 347 -1.75 21.52 -14.46
C SER A 347 -2.10 22.68 -13.54
N ILE A 348 -1.10 23.21 -12.82
CA ILE A 348 -1.22 24.34 -11.88
C ILE A 348 -0.05 25.29 -12.13
N SER A 349 -0.34 26.54 -12.48
CA SER A 349 0.68 27.54 -12.80
C SER A 349 1.68 27.76 -11.66
N ALA A 350 2.88 28.23 -12.00
CA ALA A 350 3.86 28.68 -11.01
C ALA A 350 3.33 29.89 -10.21
N GLY A 351 2.48 30.73 -10.82
CA GLY A 351 1.90 31.88 -10.14
C GLY A 351 1.03 31.49 -8.94
N ILE A 352 0.27 30.39 -9.03
CA ILE A 352 -0.49 29.86 -7.88
C ILE A 352 0.44 29.35 -6.77
N GLU A 353 1.51 28.64 -7.14
CA GLU A 353 2.51 28.13 -6.19
C GLU A 353 3.24 29.27 -5.46
N ASP A 354 3.71 30.27 -6.21
CA ASP A 354 4.38 31.46 -5.66
C ASP A 354 3.46 32.28 -4.75
N ASP A 355 2.17 32.36 -5.09
CA ASP A 355 1.17 33.13 -4.37
C ASP A 355 0.80 32.50 -3.02
N LEU A 356 0.82 31.17 -2.89
CA LEU A 356 0.65 30.46 -1.61
C LEU A 356 1.65 30.97 -0.56
N VAL A 357 2.94 31.05 -0.92
CA VAL A 357 4.02 31.43 -0.01
C VAL A 357 4.12 32.95 0.13
N SER A 358 4.08 33.69 -0.97
CA SER A 358 4.26 35.16 -0.94
C SER A 358 3.12 35.91 -0.25
N SER A 359 1.91 35.33 -0.23
CA SER A 359 0.78 35.85 0.54
C SER A 359 0.78 35.43 2.01
N GLY A 360 1.72 34.58 2.44
CA GLY A 360 1.77 34.06 3.81
C GLY A 360 0.61 33.13 4.17
N LEU A 361 0.01 32.46 3.17
CA LEU A 361 -1.05 31.48 3.41
C LEU A 361 -0.50 30.14 3.91
N VAL A 362 0.75 29.84 3.55
CA VAL A 362 1.54 28.70 4.03
C VAL A 362 2.99 29.13 4.27
N ASP A 363 3.72 28.38 5.09
CA ASP A 363 5.15 28.62 5.35
C ASP A 363 6.03 28.11 4.20
N SER A 364 5.58 27.07 3.50
CA SER A 364 6.29 26.46 2.37
C SER A 364 5.32 25.78 1.41
N ALA A 365 5.74 25.66 0.15
CA ALA A 365 5.05 24.90 -0.87
C ALA A 365 6.03 23.98 -1.61
N GLU A 366 5.58 22.79 -1.98
CA GLU A 366 6.34 21.82 -2.77
C GLU A 366 5.49 21.30 -3.93
N ARG A 367 6.10 21.15 -5.10
CA ARG A 367 5.44 20.61 -6.28
C ARG A 367 5.81 19.15 -6.52
N ILE A 368 4.80 18.31 -6.72
CA ILE A 368 4.97 16.90 -7.10
C ILE A 368 4.32 16.70 -8.46
N GLY A 369 5.14 16.61 -9.51
CA GLY A 369 4.70 16.48 -10.90
C GLY A 369 5.62 15.59 -11.71
N GLY A 370 5.04 14.84 -12.64
CA GLY A 370 5.75 14.02 -13.63
C GLY A 370 5.47 14.48 -15.06
N ARG A 371 6.20 13.90 -16.02
CA ARG A 371 6.01 14.16 -17.47
C ARG A 371 4.65 13.73 -17.97
N ASP A 372 4.01 12.78 -17.30
CA ASP A 372 2.64 12.36 -17.55
C ASP A 372 1.92 11.99 -16.25
N ARG A 373 0.64 11.63 -16.37
CA ARG A 373 -0.23 11.25 -15.24
C ARG A 373 0.24 10.01 -14.49
N TYR A 374 0.97 9.12 -15.17
CA TYR A 374 1.45 7.88 -14.58
C TYR A 374 2.69 8.13 -13.75
N GLU A 375 3.60 8.97 -14.24
CA GLU A 375 4.76 9.42 -13.49
C GLU A 375 4.36 10.28 -12.30
N THR A 376 3.37 11.17 -12.45
CA THR A 376 2.82 11.95 -11.33
C THR A 376 2.21 11.05 -10.26
N SER A 377 1.40 10.06 -10.66
CA SER A 377 0.84 9.05 -9.75
C SER A 377 1.91 8.28 -9.00
N ARG A 378 2.97 7.85 -9.69
CA ARG A 378 4.12 7.17 -9.07
C ARG A 378 4.84 8.06 -8.06
N LEU A 379 5.11 9.32 -8.40
CA LEU A 379 5.80 10.25 -7.50
C LEU A 379 4.97 10.54 -6.25
N ILE A 380 3.65 10.71 -6.38
CA ILE A 380 2.73 10.85 -5.24
C ILE A 380 2.80 9.59 -4.36
N ASN A 381 2.77 8.40 -4.94
CA ASN A 381 2.86 7.16 -4.16
C ASN A 381 4.23 6.94 -3.51
N GLU A 382 5.31 7.53 -4.05
CA GLU A 382 6.66 7.48 -3.46
C GLU A 382 6.85 8.49 -2.33
N GLU A 383 6.20 9.66 -2.41
CA GLU A 383 6.17 10.65 -1.34
C GLU A 383 5.39 10.12 -0.13
N TRP A 384 4.24 9.47 -0.38
CA TRP A 384 3.40 8.87 0.64
C TRP A 384 3.24 7.36 0.43
N PRO A 385 4.33 6.58 0.61
CA PRO A 385 4.32 5.14 0.41
C PRO A 385 3.38 4.46 1.40
N ALA A 386 2.77 3.34 1.02
CA ALA A 386 1.91 2.52 1.89
C ALA A 386 2.60 2.22 3.25
N TRP A 387 1.84 1.76 4.24
CA TRP A 387 2.46 1.34 5.51
C TRP A 387 3.55 0.29 5.24
N GLN A 388 4.62 0.29 6.05
CA GLN A 388 5.87 -0.41 5.74
C GLN A 388 5.75 -1.93 5.49
N LEU A 389 4.65 -2.52 5.97
CA LEU A 389 4.34 -3.95 5.82
C LEU A 389 3.06 -4.20 5.00
N GLU A 390 2.48 -3.13 4.44
CA GLU A 390 1.39 -3.22 3.48
C GLU A 390 1.98 -3.48 2.09
N ASP A 391 1.53 -4.56 1.47
CA ASP A 391 2.01 -5.07 0.19
C ASP A 391 0.99 -4.88 -0.94
N THR A 392 -0.12 -4.17 -0.65
CA THR A 392 -1.20 -3.93 -1.58
C THR A 392 -1.16 -2.53 -2.20
N THR A 393 -1.37 -2.46 -3.52
CA THR A 393 -1.79 -1.24 -4.23
C THR A 393 -3.08 -1.47 -5.00
N TYR A 394 -3.84 -0.40 -5.20
CA TYR A 394 -4.97 -0.38 -6.12
C TYR A 394 -4.50 0.12 -7.47
N LEU A 395 -4.76 -0.63 -8.54
CA LEU A 395 -4.41 -0.25 -9.90
C LEU A 395 -5.64 0.22 -10.65
N ALA A 396 -5.63 1.47 -11.11
CA ALA A 396 -6.70 2.03 -11.93
C ALA A 396 -6.18 2.53 -13.28
N THR A 397 -7.07 2.68 -14.25
CA THR A 397 -6.69 3.34 -15.50
C THR A 397 -6.40 4.81 -15.26
N GLY A 398 -5.38 5.35 -15.94
CA GLY A 398 -5.19 6.79 -16.00
C GLY A 398 -6.10 7.47 -17.01
N GLU A 399 -6.81 6.74 -17.86
CA GLU A 399 -7.58 7.29 -19.01
C GLU A 399 -9.05 7.60 -18.70
N ASP A 400 -9.56 7.16 -17.55
CA ASP A 400 -10.91 7.41 -17.05
C ASP A 400 -10.87 7.55 -15.52
N PHE A 401 -11.93 8.07 -14.89
CA PHE A 401 -11.94 8.47 -13.49
C PHE A 401 -12.79 7.58 -12.58
N ALA A 402 -13.88 6.99 -13.08
CA ALA A 402 -14.94 6.45 -12.21
C ALA A 402 -14.47 5.25 -11.36
N ASP A 403 -13.70 4.34 -11.95
CA ASP A 403 -13.17 3.15 -11.26
C ASP A 403 -12.14 3.57 -10.18
N ALA A 404 -11.23 4.48 -10.51
CA ALA A 404 -10.24 5.02 -9.56
C ALA A 404 -10.90 5.77 -8.40
N LEU A 405 -11.86 6.64 -8.71
CA LEU A 405 -12.55 7.49 -7.75
C LEU A 405 -13.31 6.66 -6.70
N SER A 406 -14.05 5.64 -7.15
CA SER A 406 -14.78 4.75 -6.26
C SER A 406 -13.85 3.82 -5.46
N GLY A 407 -12.76 3.35 -6.08
CA GLY A 407 -11.77 2.50 -5.41
C GLY A 407 -10.84 3.24 -4.45
N ALA A 408 -10.69 4.56 -4.56
CA ALA A 408 -9.76 5.32 -3.73
C ALA A 408 -10.13 5.30 -2.24
N THR A 409 -11.42 5.33 -1.90
CA THR A 409 -11.84 5.22 -0.48
C THR A 409 -11.58 3.83 0.08
N ALA A 410 -11.71 2.78 -0.73
CA ALA A 410 -11.34 1.41 -0.36
C ALA A 410 -9.83 1.27 -0.16
N ALA A 411 -9.03 1.82 -1.07
CA ALA A 411 -7.57 1.87 -0.96
C ALA A 411 -7.14 2.56 0.33
N ALA A 412 -7.73 3.72 0.62
CA ALA A 412 -7.38 4.49 1.80
C ALA A 412 -7.83 3.82 3.10
N PHE A 413 -9.00 3.15 3.11
CA PHE A 413 -9.48 2.34 4.25
C PHE A 413 -8.54 1.17 4.56
N GLU A 414 -7.93 0.58 3.54
CA GLU A 414 -6.94 -0.49 3.67
C GLU A 414 -5.50 0.04 3.70
N HIS A 415 -5.29 1.35 3.92
CA HIS A 415 -3.97 1.98 4.00
C HIS A 415 -3.06 1.76 2.78
N SER A 416 -3.65 1.45 1.62
CA SER A 416 -3.00 1.16 0.35
C SER A 416 -2.92 2.41 -0.55
N SER A 417 -2.00 2.39 -1.50
CA SER A 417 -1.87 3.44 -2.53
C SER A 417 -2.83 3.22 -3.71
N VAL A 418 -3.03 4.25 -4.53
CA VAL A 418 -3.69 4.13 -5.85
C VAL A 418 -2.67 4.44 -6.94
N SER A 419 -2.32 3.44 -7.73
CA SER A 419 -1.41 3.55 -8.87
C SER A 419 -2.18 3.64 -10.18
N LEU A 420 -1.77 4.56 -11.06
CA LEU A 420 -2.35 4.67 -12.40
C LEU A 420 -1.59 3.84 -13.44
N SER A 421 -2.34 3.22 -14.34
CA SER A 421 -1.84 2.39 -15.45
C SER A 421 -2.45 2.78 -16.78
N ARG A 422 -1.74 2.48 -17.88
CA ARG A 422 -2.36 2.48 -19.21
C ARG A 422 -3.34 1.30 -19.31
N PRO A 423 -4.32 1.35 -20.23
CA PRO A 423 -5.29 0.26 -20.42
C PRO A 423 -4.65 -1.12 -20.71
N ASP A 424 -3.53 -1.13 -21.45
CA ASP A 424 -2.95 -2.36 -21.98
C ASP A 424 -1.65 -2.82 -21.30
N CYS A 425 -1.02 -1.96 -20.50
CA CYS A 425 0.23 -2.26 -19.79
C CYS A 425 0.45 -1.26 -18.64
N VAL A 426 1.25 -1.65 -17.65
CA VAL A 426 1.66 -0.77 -16.55
C VAL A 426 2.99 -0.11 -16.92
N PRO A 427 3.18 1.21 -16.79
CA PRO A 427 4.48 1.82 -17.09
C PRO A 427 5.63 1.15 -16.32
N ALA A 428 6.74 0.82 -16.99
CA ALA A 428 7.85 0.10 -16.38
C ALA A 428 8.39 0.77 -15.10
N ALA A 429 8.41 2.11 -15.05
CA ALA A 429 8.81 2.86 -13.86
C ALA A 429 7.84 2.65 -12.69
N THR A 430 6.54 2.52 -12.94
CA THR A 430 5.54 2.18 -11.92
C THR A 430 5.77 0.75 -11.44
N VAL A 431 5.99 -0.22 -12.33
CA VAL A 431 6.31 -1.61 -11.94
C VAL A 431 7.57 -1.66 -11.07
N ALA A 432 8.62 -0.93 -11.44
CA ALA A 432 9.86 -0.86 -10.67
C ALA A 432 9.63 -0.24 -9.28
N SER A 433 8.84 0.83 -9.20
CA SER A 433 8.48 1.50 -7.94
C SER A 433 7.71 0.56 -7.00
N LEU A 434 6.71 -0.17 -7.50
CA LEU A 434 5.97 -1.17 -6.71
C LEU A 434 6.91 -2.25 -6.17
N LYS A 435 7.79 -2.78 -7.01
CA LYS A 435 8.80 -3.77 -6.60
C LYS A 435 9.73 -3.24 -5.52
N SER A 436 10.25 -2.02 -5.68
CA SER A 436 11.12 -1.37 -4.69
C SER A 436 10.40 -1.11 -3.36
N ALA A 437 9.09 -0.86 -3.40
CA ALA A 437 8.25 -0.74 -2.21
C ALA A 437 7.82 -2.10 -1.63
N SER A 438 8.25 -3.22 -2.23
CA SER A 438 7.79 -4.59 -1.88
C SER A 438 6.27 -4.76 -1.96
N ILE A 439 5.62 -4.11 -2.92
CA ILE A 439 4.20 -4.25 -3.22
C ILE A 439 4.03 -5.31 -4.30
N ASP A 440 3.59 -6.51 -3.91
CA ASP A 440 3.37 -7.63 -4.83
C ASP A 440 1.89 -7.97 -5.03
N THR A 441 1.00 -7.34 -4.25
CA THR A 441 -0.43 -7.53 -4.35
C THR A 441 -1.10 -6.33 -5.03
N VAL A 442 -1.93 -6.61 -6.03
CA VAL A 442 -2.60 -5.58 -6.82
C VAL A 442 -4.10 -5.80 -6.91
N LYS A 443 -4.88 -4.83 -6.42
CA LYS A 443 -6.32 -4.77 -6.61
C LYS A 443 -6.65 -3.95 -7.85
N VAL A 444 -7.04 -4.62 -8.93
CA VAL A 444 -7.31 -3.99 -10.24
C VAL A 444 -8.73 -3.46 -10.25
N LEU A 445 -8.88 -2.14 -10.37
CA LEU A 445 -10.15 -1.45 -10.43
C LEU A 445 -10.67 -1.39 -11.88
N GLY A 446 -11.90 -1.86 -12.08
CA GLY A 446 -12.57 -1.84 -13.37
C GLY A 446 -12.47 -3.15 -14.16
N SER A 447 -13.28 -3.25 -15.21
CA SER A 447 -13.37 -4.45 -16.06
C SER A 447 -12.16 -4.62 -16.99
N GLU A 448 -12.07 -5.75 -17.69
CA GLU A 448 -11.06 -5.98 -18.74
C GLU A 448 -11.14 -4.98 -19.92
N ARG A 449 -12.26 -4.25 -20.04
CA ARG A 449 -12.40 -3.18 -21.05
C ARG A 449 -11.67 -1.90 -20.65
N THR A 450 -11.49 -1.67 -19.35
CA THR A 450 -10.83 -0.48 -18.79
C THR A 450 -9.34 -0.75 -18.57
N LEU A 451 -9.03 -1.90 -17.97
CA LEU A 451 -7.68 -2.41 -17.77
C LEU A 451 -7.65 -3.87 -18.25
N SER A 452 -7.00 -4.11 -19.38
CA SER A 452 -6.86 -5.43 -20.01
C SER A 452 -6.27 -6.48 -19.06
N ARG A 453 -6.29 -7.76 -19.47
CA ARG A 453 -5.60 -8.81 -18.70
C ARG A 453 -4.10 -8.55 -18.57
N THR A 454 -3.48 -7.99 -19.61
CA THR A 454 -2.05 -7.66 -19.64
C THR A 454 -1.70 -6.59 -18.60
N ALA A 455 -2.49 -5.50 -18.55
CA ALA A 455 -2.34 -4.51 -17.49
C ALA A 455 -2.68 -5.10 -16.11
N GLY A 456 -3.73 -5.92 -16.03
CA GLY A 456 -4.15 -6.60 -14.80
C GLY A 456 -3.17 -7.66 -14.29
N SER A 457 -2.23 -8.12 -15.12
CA SER A 457 -1.08 -8.96 -14.72
C SER A 457 0.20 -8.14 -14.49
N ILE A 458 0.08 -6.81 -14.42
CA ILE A 458 1.15 -5.87 -14.09
C ILE A 458 2.30 -6.00 -15.11
N THR A 459 1.95 -6.30 -16.37
CA THR A 459 2.93 -6.42 -17.43
C THR A 459 3.45 -5.03 -17.81
N PRO A 460 4.77 -4.81 -17.80
CA PRO A 460 5.34 -3.51 -18.12
C PRO A 460 5.05 -3.12 -19.58
N CYS A 461 4.82 -1.82 -19.79
CA CYS A 461 5.05 -1.16 -21.07
C CYS A 461 6.58 -1.10 -21.32
#